data_AF-A0A817K3V4-F1
#
_entry.id   AF-A0A817K3V4-F1
#
_cell.length_a   1.000
_cell.length_b   1.000
_cell.length_c   1.000
_cell.angle_alpha   90.00
_cell.angle_beta   90.00
_cell.angle_gamma   90.00
#
_symmetry.space_group_name_H-M   'P 1'
#
loop_
_entity.id
_entity.type
_entity.pdbx_description
1 polymer ?
#
loop_
_entity_poly.entity_id
_entity_poly.type
_entity_poly.pdbx_seq_one_letter_code
_entity_poly.pdbx_strand_id
1 'polypeptide(L)'
;MQRIFNRFWNYVAKGIVGTVAICAIYPVSCVLLSTGSFILGVLSPIWMPILTLLFHILQILIYDANSAGEYGRKVFCLINILITDFLLCGIIQPILVLIALIVSPITSLLILIYALLHRFIGGLYDQIVFKLIIKRLARIPAHDSFLARRIAGPGLAAQYFYQVSSPEVLAALESLIEQKELKIYRSYIEEILMKPINEYRQFFNAAFEPFSAQIQITDSPSVYSRMNDVVNKDIQNLETGIDK
;
A
#
# COMPACT_ATOMS: atom_id res chain seq x y z
N MET A 1 -26.40 84.00 -37.80
CA MET A 1 -26.82 84.41 -36.45
C MET A 1 -27.08 83.25 -35.47
N GLN A 2 -27.68 82.12 -35.90
CA GLN A 2 -28.02 81.00 -35.00
C GLN A 2 -26.85 80.40 -34.21
N ARG A 3 -25.63 80.35 -34.79
CA ARG A 3 -24.43 79.83 -34.09
C ARG A 3 -23.93 80.73 -32.96
N ILE A 4 -24.05 82.05 -33.11
CA ILE A 4 -23.63 83.03 -32.10
C ILE A 4 -24.61 82.99 -30.92
N PHE A 5 -25.91 82.91 -31.21
CA PHE A 5 -26.95 82.77 -30.19
C PHE A 5 -26.80 81.47 -29.38
N ASN A 6 -26.53 80.34 -30.03
CA ASN A 6 -26.34 79.06 -29.32
C ASN A 6 -25.08 79.07 -28.43
N ARG A 7 -23.98 79.71 -28.89
CA ARG A 7 -22.77 79.90 -28.06
C ARG A 7 -23.05 80.82 -26.86
N PHE A 8 -23.78 81.90 -27.07
CA PHE A 8 -24.18 82.81 -26.00
C PHE A 8 -25.07 82.10 -24.96
N TRP A 9 -26.08 81.36 -25.40
CA TRP A 9 -26.99 80.65 -24.49
C TRP A 9 -26.30 79.58 -23.64
N ASN A 10 -25.43 78.77 -24.25
CA ASN A 10 -24.77 77.68 -23.50
C ASN A 10 -23.59 78.17 -22.65
N TYR A 11 -22.76 79.09 -23.14
CA TYR A 11 -21.57 79.52 -22.39
C TYR A 11 -21.83 80.72 -21.49
N VAL A 12 -22.67 81.67 -21.91
CA VAL A 12 -22.94 82.88 -21.12
C VAL A 12 -24.14 82.64 -20.23
N ALA A 13 -25.32 82.32 -20.77
CA ALA A 13 -26.51 82.18 -19.93
C ALA A 13 -26.42 80.96 -19.00
N LYS A 14 -26.21 79.74 -19.51
CA LYS A 14 -26.10 78.54 -18.65
C LYS A 14 -24.80 78.49 -17.85
N GLY A 15 -23.68 78.90 -18.44
CA GLY A 15 -22.38 78.91 -17.77
C GLY A 15 -22.35 79.88 -16.59
N ILE A 16 -22.74 81.14 -16.79
CA ILE A 16 -22.75 82.14 -15.72
C ILE A 16 -23.83 81.84 -14.69
N VAL A 17 -25.07 81.51 -15.12
CA VAL A 17 -26.14 81.19 -14.16
C VAL A 17 -25.82 79.92 -13.37
N GLY A 18 -25.29 78.88 -14.01
CA GLY A 18 -24.90 77.64 -13.35
C GLY A 18 -23.73 77.84 -12.38
N THR A 19 -22.71 78.61 -12.75
CA THR A 19 -21.58 78.90 -11.85
C THR A 19 -22.00 79.78 -10.67
N VAL A 20 -22.83 80.81 -10.89
CA VAL A 20 -23.40 81.63 -9.81
C VAL A 20 -24.28 80.78 -8.89
N ALA A 21 -25.10 79.88 -9.44
CA ALA A 21 -25.91 78.96 -8.65
C ALA A 21 -25.06 78.00 -7.80
N ILE A 22 -24.00 77.41 -8.37
CA ILE A 22 -23.08 76.54 -7.61
C ILE A 22 -22.35 77.34 -6.53
N CYS A 23 -21.85 78.54 -6.85
CA CYS A 23 -21.18 79.42 -5.89
C CYS A 23 -22.10 79.87 -4.74
N ALA A 24 -23.42 79.95 -4.96
CA ALA A 24 -24.39 80.29 -3.92
C ALA A 24 -24.87 79.06 -3.12
N ILE A 25 -25.18 77.94 -3.80
CA ILE A 25 -25.75 76.75 -3.17
C ILE A 25 -24.68 75.98 -2.38
N TYR A 26 -23.48 75.84 -2.94
CA TYR A 26 -22.40 75.07 -2.31
C TYR A 26 -22.02 75.54 -0.90
N PRO A 27 -21.76 76.84 -0.62
CA PRO A 27 -21.42 77.28 0.73
C PRO A 27 -22.58 77.07 1.70
N VAL A 28 -23.83 77.24 1.26
CA VAL A 28 -25.02 76.99 2.09
C VAL A 28 -25.12 75.50 2.43
N SER A 29 -24.95 74.61 1.45
CA SER A 29 -24.91 73.17 1.68
C SER A 29 -23.77 72.76 2.61
N CYS A 30 -22.58 73.35 2.47
CA CYS A 30 -21.45 73.10 3.36
C CYS A 30 -21.76 73.51 4.81
N VAL A 31 -22.34 74.70 5.01
CA VAL A 31 -22.74 75.17 6.34
C VAL A 31 -23.80 74.26 6.94
N LEU A 32 -24.83 73.88 6.17
CA LEU A 32 -25.89 72.98 6.63
C LEU A 32 -25.37 71.59 6.99
N LEU A 33 -24.48 71.01 6.18
CA LEU A 33 -23.89 69.71 6.46
C LEU A 33 -22.97 69.77 7.68
N SER A 34 -22.19 70.84 7.83
CA SER A 34 -21.30 71.03 8.97
C SER A 34 -22.07 71.24 10.27
N THR A 35 -23.13 72.05 10.26
CA THR A 35 -23.98 72.24 11.45
C THR A 35 -24.77 70.98 11.77
N GLY A 36 -25.30 70.28 10.76
CA GLY A 36 -25.96 68.99 10.93
C GLY A 36 -25.04 67.94 11.56
N SER A 37 -23.81 67.82 11.07
CA SER A 37 -22.81 66.91 11.63
C SER A 37 -22.46 67.27 13.08
N PHE A 38 -22.31 68.57 13.38
CA PHE A 38 -22.06 69.04 14.75
C PHE A 38 -23.21 68.69 15.70
N ILE A 39 -24.47 68.94 15.29
CA ILE A 39 -25.66 68.60 16.09
C ILE A 39 -25.73 67.09 16.32
N LEU A 40 -25.51 66.27 15.30
CA LEU A 40 -25.49 64.81 15.44
C LEU A 40 -24.38 64.35 16.38
N GLY A 41 -23.22 65.01 16.36
CA GLY A 41 -22.09 64.77 17.27
C GLY A 41 -22.43 65.13 18.73
N VAL A 42 -23.04 66.29 18.97
CA VAL A 42 -23.48 66.69 20.32
C VAL A 42 -24.59 65.78 20.84
N LEU A 43 -25.48 65.29 19.96
CA LEU A 43 -26.56 64.37 20.32
C LEU A 43 -26.08 62.91 20.42
N SER A 44 -24.85 62.61 20.01
CA SER A 44 -24.23 61.28 20.03
C SER A 44 -24.46 60.49 21.33
N PRO A 45 -24.22 61.02 22.54
CA PRO A 45 -24.42 60.26 23.78
C PRO A 45 -25.85 59.79 24.01
N ILE A 46 -26.86 60.42 23.38
CA ILE A 46 -28.27 60.06 23.56
C ILE A 46 -28.65 58.90 22.62
N TRP A 47 -28.26 58.96 21.35
CA TRP A 47 -28.67 57.95 20.35
C TRP A 47 -27.67 56.81 20.18
N MET A 48 -26.38 57.01 20.45
CA MET A 48 -25.37 55.95 20.38
C MET A 48 -25.69 54.72 21.23
N PRO A 49 -26.06 54.81 22.52
CA PRO A 49 -26.33 53.61 23.33
C PRO A 49 -27.48 52.77 22.74
N ILE A 50 -28.52 53.44 22.21
CA ILE A 50 -29.66 52.77 21.57
C ILE A 50 -29.21 52.02 20.32
N LEU A 51 -28.42 52.66 19.46
CA LEU A 51 -27.90 52.00 18.25
C LEU A 51 -26.93 50.88 18.58
N THR A 52 -26.07 51.03 19.59
CA THR A 52 -25.15 49.95 20.00
C THR A 52 -25.92 48.76 20.56
N LEU A 53 -26.97 48.98 21.35
CA LEU A 53 -27.81 47.90 21.85
C LEU A 53 -28.55 47.19 20.72
N LEU A 54 -29.14 47.94 19.80
CA LEU A 54 -29.81 47.38 18.63
C LEU A 54 -28.83 46.56 17.79
N PHE A 55 -27.63 47.09 17.55
CA PHE A 55 -26.58 46.40 16.82
C PHE A 55 -26.15 45.11 17.51
N HIS A 56 -25.94 45.11 18.83
CA HIS A 56 -25.63 43.90 19.59
C HIS A 56 -26.76 42.85 19.54
N ILE A 57 -28.02 43.27 19.63
CA ILE A 57 -29.17 42.36 19.49
C ILE A 57 -29.17 41.72 18.10
N LEU A 58 -28.94 42.51 17.04
CA LEU A 58 -28.83 42.00 15.67
C LEU A 58 -27.64 41.06 15.50
N GLN A 59 -26.50 41.34 16.14
CA GLN A 59 -25.33 40.46 16.08
C GLN A 59 -25.60 39.11 16.75
N ILE A 60 -26.25 39.11 17.91
CA ILE A 60 -26.61 37.90 18.65
C ILE A 60 -27.65 37.06 17.89
N LEU A 61 -28.64 37.72 17.28
CA LEU A 61 -29.77 37.03 16.63
C LEU A 61 -29.47 36.61 15.19
N ILE A 62 -28.86 37.48 14.39
CA ILE A 62 -28.73 37.30 12.93
C ILE A 62 -27.31 36.94 12.54
N TYR A 63 -26.32 37.79 12.86
CA TYR A 63 -24.97 37.62 12.33
C TYR A 63 -23.87 38.15 13.27
N ASP A 64 -23.03 37.25 13.75
CA ASP A 64 -21.87 37.60 14.58
C ASP A 64 -20.69 38.05 13.71
N ALA A 65 -20.61 39.36 13.48
CA ALA A 65 -19.50 39.99 12.76
C ALA A 65 -18.19 40.04 13.57
N ASN A 66 -18.26 39.88 14.89
CA ASN A 66 -17.13 40.04 15.80
C ASN A 66 -16.48 38.69 16.17
N SER A 67 -16.95 37.58 15.61
CA SER A 67 -16.35 36.26 15.81
C SER A 67 -14.94 36.21 15.21
N ALA A 68 -13.93 36.07 16.05
CA ALA A 68 -12.51 36.08 15.69
C ALA A 68 -12.01 34.78 15.00
N GLY A 69 -12.91 33.93 14.50
CA GLY A 69 -12.57 32.64 13.89
C GLY A 69 -13.16 32.45 12.49
N GLU A 70 -12.38 31.85 11.60
CA GLU A 70 -12.87 31.39 10.28
C GLU A 70 -13.80 30.16 10.40
N TYR A 71 -13.78 29.47 11.54
CA TYR A 71 -14.48 28.20 11.76
C TYR A 71 -15.77 28.29 12.57
N GLY A 72 -16.23 29.49 12.92
CA GLY A 72 -17.48 29.72 13.67
C GLY A 72 -18.71 29.81 12.76
N ARG A 73 -19.86 29.26 13.21
CA ARG A 73 -21.15 29.46 12.53
C ARG A 73 -21.63 30.89 12.77
N LYS A 74 -21.35 31.79 11.83
CA LYS A 74 -21.60 33.24 12.00
C LYS A 74 -23.08 33.64 11.92
N VAL A 75 -23.93 32.83 11.28
CA VAL A 75 -25.35 33.15 11.07
C VAL A 75 -26.21 32.46 12.14
N PHE A 76 -27.18 33.18 12.70
CA PHE A 76 -28.08 32.70 13.77
C PHE A 76 -27.34 32.16 15.01
N CYS A 77 -26.43 32.97 15.57
CA CYS A 77 -25.56 32.57 16.68
C CYS A 77 -26.34 32.01 17.87
N LEU A 78 -27.36 32.72 18.36
CA LEU A 78 -28.16 32.27 19.52
C LEU A 78 -28.90 30.94 19.26
N ILE A 79 -29.53 30.80 18.09
CA ILE A 79 -30.30 29.60 17.74
C ILE A 79 -29.36 28.40 17.62
N ASN A 80 -28.19 28.59 17.00
CA ASN A 80 -27.18 27.55 16.92
C ASN A 80 -26.73 27.12 18.31
N ILE A 81 -26.32 28.04 19.18
CA ILE A 81 -25.87 27.69 20.54
C ILE A 81 -26.97 26.93 21.30
N LEU A 82 -28.22 27.40 21.22
CA LEU A 82 -29.35 26.78 21.94
C LEU A 82 -29.68 25.37 21.40
N ILE A 83 -29.72 25.19 20.09
CA ILE A 83 -30.13 23.92 19.48
C ILE A 83 -28.95 22.94 19.39
N THR A 84 -27.79 23.38 18.92
CA THR A 84 -26.67 22.47 18.65
C THR A 84 -25.86 22.21 19.89
N ASP A 85 -25.47 23.27 20.60
CA ASP A 85 -24.50 23.09 21.68
C ASP A 85 -25.22 22.71 22.98
N PHE A 86 -26.35 23.36 23.27
CA PHE A 86 -27.12 23.05 24.47
C PHE A 86 -28.05 21.84 24.29
N LEU A 87 -28.94 21.83 23.30
CA LEU A 87 -29.91 20.75 23.17
C LEU A 87 -29.28 19.45 22.64
N LEU A 88 -28.57 19.51 21.50
CA LEU A 88 -27.97 18.32 20.88
C LEU A 88 -26.75 17.82 21.67
N CYS A 89 -25.73 18.65 21.85
CA CYS A 89 -24.51 18.24 22.56
C CYS A 89 -24.68 18.18 24.09
N GLY A 90 -25.50 19.05 24.67
CA GLY A 90 -25.70 19.09 26.12
C GLY A 90 -26.69 18.05 26.64
N ILE A 91 -27.84 17.85 25.99
CA ILE A 91 -28.91 16.99 26.52
C ILE A 91 -29.00 15.67 25.76
N ILE A 92 -29.07 15.70 24.44
CA ILE A 92 -29.32 14.50 23.64
C ILE A 92 -28.10 13.58 23.64
N GLN A 93 -26.89 14.13 23.49
CA GLN A 93 -25.65 13.37 23.46
C GLN A 93 -25.41 12.52 24.73
N PRO A 94 -25.53 13.02 25.97
CA PRO A 94 -25.34 12.17 27.15
C PRO A 94 -26.44 11.11 27.30
N ILE A 95 -27.68 11.40 26.91
CA ILE A 95 -28.75 10.40 26.91
C ILE A 95 -28.42 9.26 25.94
N LEU A 96 -27.96 9.59 24.74
CA LEU A 96 -27.53 8.58 23.76
C LEU A 96 -26.33 7.77 24.24
N VAL A 97 -25.37 8.40 24.92
CA VAL A 97 -24.23 7.69 25.51
C VAL A 97 -24.69 6.73 26.61
N LEU A 98 -25.65 7.12 27.44
CA LEU A 98 -26.22 6.23 28.48
C LEU A 98 -26.93 5.03 27.86
N ILE A 99 -27.70 5.24 26.78
CA ILE A 99 -28.33 4.14 26.03
C ILE A 99 -27.27 3.25 25.39
N ALA A 100 -26.25 3.84 24.75
CA ALA A 100 -25.18 3.10 24.12
C ALA A 100 -24.37 2.26 25.11
N LEU A 101 -24.18 2.74 26.35
CA LEU A 101 -23.53 2.00 27.43
C LEU A 101 -24.26 0.69 27.78
N ILE A 102 -25.57 0.63 27.58
CA ILE A 102 -26.39 -0.58 27.82
C ILE A 102 -26.46 -1.44 26.55
N VAL A 103 -26.67 -0.83 25.38
CA VAL A 103 -26.83 -1.55 24.12
C VAL A 103 -25.51 -2.20 23.65
N SER A 104 -24.38 -1.53 23.86
CA SER A 104 -23.06 -2.02 23.45
C SER A 104 -22.66 -3.37 24.10
N PRO A 105 -22.74 -3.56 25.43
CA PRO A 105 -22.39 -4.85 26.02
C PRO A 105 -23.39 -5.95 25.62
N ILE A 106 -24.67 -5.63 25.47
CA ILE A 106 -25.70 -6.61 25.04
C ILE A 106 -25.39 -7.10 23.63
N THR A 107 -25.15 -6.19 22.69
CA THR A 107 -24.83 -6.55 21.30
C THR A 107 -23.52 -7.33 21.20
N SER A 108 -22.48 -6.93 21.95
CA SER A 108 -21.23 -7.67 22.03
C SER A 108 -21.42 -9.09 22.57
N LEU A 109 -22.27 -9.25 23.59
CA LEU A 109 -22.55 -10.55 24.19
C LEU A 109 -23.31 -11.46 23.21
N LEU A 110 -24.28 -10.92 22.46
CA LEU A 110 -25.00 -11.69 21.43
C LEU A 110 -24.07 -12.16 20.31
N ILE A 111 -23.18 -11.30 19.83
CA ILE A 111 -22.20 -11.66 18.79
C ILE A 111 -21.26 -12.75 19.31
N LEU A 112 -20.79 -12.64 20.55
CA LEU A 112 -19.92 -13.65 21.17
C LEU A 112 -20.61 -15.01 21.30
N ILE A 113 -21.87 -15.04 21.76
CA ILE A 113 -22.66 -16.29 21.83
C ILE A 113 -22.80 -16.91 20.45
N TYR A 114 -23.17 -16.11 19.44
CA TYR A 114 -23.31 -16.59 18.07
C TYR A 114 -22.00 -17.19 17.53
N ALA A 115 -20.88 -16.49 17.72
CA ALA A 115 -19.57 -16.95 17.27
C ALA A 115 -19.14 -18.25 17.94
N LEU A 116 -19.36 -18.39 19.26
CA LEU A 116 -19.08 -19.61 20.00
C LEU A 116 -19.93 -20.78 19.51
N LEU A 117 -21.25 -20.57 19.33
CA LEU A 117 -22.15 -21.60 18.81
C LEU A 117 -21.74 -22.04 17.40
N HIS A 118 -21.45 -21.09 16.51
CA HIS A 118 -21.03 -21.39 15.15
C HIS A 118 -19.71 -22.19 15.13
N ARG A 119 -18.73 -21.77 15.93
CA ARG A 119 -17.44 -22.48 16.05
C ARG A 119 -17.63 -23.88 16.65
N PHE A 120 -18.49 -24.02 17.64
CA PHE A 120 -18.74 -25.30 18.30
C PHE A 120 -19.47 -26.27 17.36
N ILE A 121 -20.51 -25.82 16.65
CA ILE A 121 -21.25 -26.63 15.67
C ILE A 121 -20.32 -27.06 14.53
N GLY A 122 -19.49 -26.15 14.00
CA GLY A 122 -18.49 -26.49 12.99
C GLY A 122 -17.49 -27.52 13.51
N GLY A 123 -16.98 -27.34 14.73
CA GLY A 123 -16.07 -28.31 15.36
C GLY A 123 -16.69 -29.68 15.61
N LEU A 124 -17.96 -29.73 16.05
CA LEU A 124 -18.70 -30.98 16.19
C LEU A 124 -18.92 -31.64 14.83
N TYR A 125 -19.33 -30.87 13.82
CA TYR A 125 -19.52 -31.37 12.46
C TYR A 125 -18.24 -32.00 11.93
N ASP A 126 -17.10 -31.30 12.02
CA ASP A 126 -15.80 -31.81 11.57
C ASP A 126 -15.38 -33.06 12.34
N GLN A 127 -15.57 -33.11 13.66
CA GLN A 127 -15.26 -34.30 14.44
C GLN A 127 -16.15 -35.49 14.08
N ILE A 128 -17.44 -35.26 13.85
CA ILE A 128 -18.41 -36.28 13.44
C ILE A 128 -18.04 -36.81 12.04
N VAL A 129 -17.84 -35.91 11.08
CA VAL A 129 -17.44 -36.26 9.71
C VAL A 129 -16.10 -36.99 9.73
N PHE A 130 -15.11 -36.50 10.47
CA PHE A 130 -13.81 -37.13 10.55
C PHE A 130 -13.88 -38.52 11.17
N LYS A 131 -14.54 -38.70 12.32
CA LYS A 131 -14.57 -39.99 13.02
C LYS A 131 -15.47 -41.02 12.34
N LEU A 132 -16.63 -40.61 11.84
CA LEU A 132 -17.62 -41.53 11.26
C LEU A 132 -17.37 -41.81 9.78
N ILE A 133 -17.08 -40.76 9.00
CA ILE A 133 -16.98 -40.86 7.55
C ILE A 133 -15.50 -41.04 7.17
N ILE A 134 -14.66 -40.04 7.42
CA ILE A 134 -13.28 -40.01 6.88
C ILE A 134 -12.43 -41.13 7.46
N LYS A 135 -12.33 -41.29 8.78
CA LYS A 135 -11.48 -42.33 9.40
C LYS A 135 -11.87 -43.75 8.98
N ARG A 136 -13.16 -43.97 8.68
CA ARG A 136 -13.68 -45.28 8.28
C ARG A 136 -13.60 -45.52 6.77
N LEU A 137 -13.83 -44.48 5.96
CA LEU A 137 -13.95 -44.58 4.49
C LEU A 137 -12.68 -44.12 3.75
N ALA A 138 -11.92 -43.19 4.32
CA ALA A 138 -10.64 -42.75 3.79
C ALA A 138 -9.56 -43.79 4.12
N ARG A 139 -9.63 -44.93 3.43
CA ARG A 139 -8.43 -45.71 3.14
C ARG A 139 -7.72 -45.00 2.01
N ILE A 140 -6.45 -44.64 2.23
CA ILE A 140 -5.58 -44.19 1.15
C ILE A 140 -5.56 -45.32 0.12
N PRO A 141 -5.98 -45.08 -1.12
CA PRO A 141 -5.97 -46.12 -2.13
C PRO A 141 -4.51 -46.54 -2.35
N ALA A 142 -4.20 -47.78 -2.02
CA ALA A 142 -2.86 -48.35 -2.19
C ALA A 142 -2.46 -48.51 -3.67
N HIS A 143 -3.41 -48.31 -4.58
CA HIS A 143 -3.25 -48.41 -6.02
C HIS A 143 -4.16 -47.40 -6.71
N ASP A 144 -3.74 -46.93 -7.90
CA ASP A 144 -4.53 -46.01 -8.72
C ASP A 144 -5.82 -46.71 -9.19
N SER A 145 -6.92 -46.40 -8.51
CA SER A 145 -8.25 -46.90 -8.87
C SER A 145 -8.99 -45.86 -9.68
N PHE A 146 -9.95 -46.28 -10.52
CA PHE A 146 -10.81 -45.37 -11.28
C PHE A 146 -11.46 -44.28 -10.41
N LEU A 147 -11.77 -44.62 -9.15
CA LEU A 147 -12.28 -43.67 -8.16
C LEU A 147 -11.23 -42.61 -7.79
N ALA A 148 -9.98 -43.01 -7.50
CA ALA A 148 -8.88 -42.08 -7.20
C ALA A 148 -8.62 -41.09 -8.35
N ARG A 149 -8.69 -41.58 -9.60
CA ARG A 149 -8.52 -40.77 -10.81
C ARG A 149 -9.66 -39.78 -11.07
N ARG A 150 -10.88 -40.07 -10.57
CA ARG A 150 -12.05 -39.18 -10.69
C ARG A 150 -12.06 -38.05 -9.66
N ILE A 151 -11.45 -38.26 -8.49
CA ILE A 151 -11.39 -37.29 -7.38
C ILE A 151 -10.11 -36.46 -7.42
N ALA A 152 -9.15 -36.79 -8.31
CA ALA A 152 -7.94 -36.01 -8.52
C ALA A 152 -8.32 -34.59 -8.98
N GLY A 153 -8.13 -33.62 -8.08
CA GLY A 153 -8.26 -32.20 -8.43
C GLY A 153 -7.21 -31.79 -9.48
N PRO A 154 -7.45 -30.70 -10.23
CA PRO A 154 -6.49 -30.21 -11.21
C PRO A 154 -5.15 -29.92 -10.53
N GLY A 155 -4.11 -30.69 -10.86
CA GLY A 155 -2.75 -30.52 -10.33
C GLY A 155 -2.22 -31.63 -9.42
N LEU A 156 -3.01 -32.65 -9.04
CA LEU A 156 -2.43 -33.86 -8.43
C LEU A 156 -1.82 -34.73 -9.54
N ALA A 157 -0.49 -34.76 -9.65
CA ALA A 157 0.20 -35.68 -10.54
C ALA A 157 -0.13 -37.12 -10.12
N ALA A 158 -0.90 -37.82 -10.96
CA ALA A 158 -1.39 -39.18 -10.73
C ALA A 158 -0.29 -40.27 -10.62
N GLN A 159 0.98 -39.86 -10.69
CA GLN A 159 2.14 -40.75 -10.78
C GLN A 159 2.91 -40.88 -9.46
N TYR A 160 2.59 -40.09 -8.43
CA TYR A 160 3.30 -40.14 -7.14
C TYR A 160 2.39 -40.69 -6.03
N PHE A 161 2.10 -41.98 -6.09
CA PHE A 161 1.42 -42.72 -5.01
C PHE A 161 2.34 -43.70 -4.28
N TYR A 162 3.65 -43.53 -4.39
CA TYR A 162 4.58 -44.34 -3.62
C TYR A 162 4.89 -43.63 -2.31
N GLN A 163 4.41 -44.20 -1.21
CA GLN A 163 4.94 -43.93 0.11
C GLN A 163 6.34 -44.52 0.14
N VAL A 164 7.32 -43.81 -0.44
CA VAL A 164 8.72 -44.23 -0.42
C VAL A 164 9.14 -44.30 1.04
N SER A 165 9.68 -45.45 1.45
CA SER A 165 10.09 -45.61 2.83
C SER A 165 11.27 -44.65 3.09
N SER A 166 11.31 -44.03 4.27
CA SER A 166 12.42 -43.13 4.64
C SER A 166 13.81 -43.78 4.44
N PRO A 167 14.00 -45.10 4.66
CA PRO A 167 15.25 -45.78 4.35
C PRO A 167 15.62 -45.79 2.87
N GLU A 168 14.66 -46.01 1.97
CA GLU A 168 14.89 -46.02 0.52
C GLU A 168 15.32 -44.64 0.00
N VAL A 169 14.66 -43.58 0.50
CA VAL A 169 15.04 -42.19 0.16
C VAL A 169 16.45 -41.88 0.66
N LEU A 170 16.77 -42.30 1.88
CA LEU A 170 18.09 -42.05 2.46
C LEU A 170 19.18 -42.77 1.68
N ALA A 171 18.97 -44.04 1.31
CA ALA A 171 19.92 -44.82 0.53
C ALA A 171 20.15 -44.21 -0.87
N ALA A 172 19.08 -43.77 -1.54
CA ALA A 172 19.20 -43.10 -2.83
C ALA A 172 19.96 -41.77 -2.73
N LEU A 173 19.71 -41.00 -1.67
CA LEU A 173 20.41 -39.74 -1.41
C LEU A 173 21.90 -39.97 -1.12
N GLU A 174 22.21 -40.96 -0.28
CA GLU A 174 23.58 -41.33 0.07
C GLU A 174 24.37 -41.74 -1.17
N SER A 175 23.80 -42.59 -2.03
CA SER A 175 24.42 -42.99 -3.31
C SER A 175 24.70 -41.77 -4.22
N LEU A 176 23.79 -40.80 -4.26
CA LEU A 176 23.96 -39.60 -5.07
C LEU A 176 25.09 -38.70 -4.53
N ILE A 177 25.21 -38.58 -3.21
CA ILE A 177 26.29 -37.83 -2.56
C ILE A 177 27.64 -38.51 -2.84
N GLU A 178 27.72 -39.82 -2.67
CA GLU A 178 28.94 -40.59 -2.92
C GLU A 178 29.41 -40.44 -4.38
N GLN A 179 28.50 -40.51 -5.34
CA GLN A 179 28.84 -40.26 -6.75
C GLN A 179 29.40 -38.85 -7.00
N LYS A 180 28.91 -37.84 -6.28
CA LYS A 180 29.43 -36.46 -6.40
C LYS A 180 30.81 -36.34 -5.77
N GLU A 181 31.03 -36.94 -4.61
CA GLU A 181 32.33 -36.96 -3.94
C GLU A 181 33.39 -37.64 -4.81
N LEU A 182 33.07 -38.80 -5.41
CA LEU A 182 33.97 -39.50 -6.32
C LEU A 182 34.35 -38.66 -7.54
N LYS A 183 33.41 -37.90 -8.10
CA LYS A 183 33.71 -36.98 -9.22
C LYS A 183 34.66 -35.87 -8.80
N ILE A 184 34.43 -35.26 -7.64
CA ILE A 184 35.31 -34.20 -7.11
C ILE A 184 36.71 -34.76 -6.85
N TYR A 185 36.79 -35.94 -6.21
CA TYR A 185 38.05 -36.60 -5.91
C TYR A 185 38.84 -36.93 -7.17
N ARG A 186 38.16 -37.44 -8.21
CA ARG A 186 38.78 -37.70 -9.52
C ARG A 186 39.41 -36.43 -10.08
N SER A 187 38.67 -35.33 -10.16
CA SER A 187 39.19 -34.06 -10.68
C SER A 187 40.39 -33.55 -9.88
N TYR A 188 40.35 -33.68 -8.55
CA TYR A 188 41.45 -33.31 -7.67
C TYR A 188 42.71 -34.15 -7.92
N ILE A 189 42.57 -35.46 -8.07
CA ILE A 189 43.69 -36.35 -8.39
C ILE A 189 44.25 -36.06 -9.79
N GLU A 190 43.39 -35.79 -10.77
CA GLU A 190 43.81 -35.39 -12.12
C GLU A 190 44.66 -34.11 -12.07
N GLU A 191 44.29 -33.13 -11.25
CA GLU A 191 45.08 -31.90 -11.04
C GLU A 191 46.46 -32.20 -10.43
N ILE A 192 46.51 -33.04 -9.38
CA ILE A 192 47.77 -33.45 -8.75
C ILE A 192 48.68 -34.19 -9.74
N LEU A 193 48.13 -35.10 -10.53
CA LEU A 193 48.88 -35.88 -11.52
C LEU A 193 49.43 -34.98 -12.63
N MET A 194 48.70 -33.94 -13.03
CA MET A 194 49.15 -32.99 -14.05
C MET A 194 50.22 -32.03 -13.55
N LYS A 195 50.26 -31.74 -12.24
CA LYS A 195 51.24 -30.81 -11.64
C LYS A 195 52.71 -31.15 -11.97
N PRO A 196 53.25 -32.37 -11.71
CA PRO A 196 54.64 -32.68 -12.04
C PRO A 196 54.91 -32.70 -13.54
N ILE A 197 53.93 -33.09 -14.36
CA ILE A 197 54.04 -33.05 -15.82
C ILE A 197 54.20 -31.60 -16.30
N ASN A 198 53.40 -30.69 -15.73
CA ASN A 198 53.45 -29.27 -16.04
C ASN A 198 54.73 -28.61 -15.54
N GLU A 199 55.18 -28.93 -14.31
CA GLU A 199 56.46 -28.45 -13.76
C GLU A 199 57.64 -28.94 -14.60
N TYR A 200 57.65 -30.21 -15.01
CA TYR A 200 58.65 -30.75 -15.92
C TYR A 200 58.62 -30.05 -17.28
N ARG A 201 57.43 -29.86 -17.85
CA ARG A 201 57.26 -29.14 -19.13
C ARG A 201 57.78 -27.70 -19.03
N GLN A 202 57.50 -27.01 -17.94
CA GLN A 202 58.02 -25.66 -17.68
C GLN A 202 59.54 -25.65 -17.55
N PHE A 203 60.12 -26.56 -16.76
CA PHE A 203 61.57 -26.71 -16.64
C PHE A 203 62.23 -27.03 -17.98
N PHE A 204 61.68 -28.00 -18.72
CA PHE A 204 62.20 -28.41 -20.01
C PHE A 204 62.18 -27.24 -21.00
N ASN A 205 61.06 -26.52 -21.09
CA ASN A 205 60.98 -25.35 -21.94
C ASN A 205 62.02 -24.31 -21.51
N ALA A 206 62.09 -23.95 -20.22
CA ALA A 206 63.06 -22.96 -19.75
C ALA A 206 64.53 -23.34 -20.04
N ALA A 207 64.89 -24.62 -20.00
CA ALA A 207 66.25 -25.10 -20.24
C ALA A 207 66.59 -25.33 -21.73
N PHE A 208 65.62 -25.77 -22.55
CA PHE A 208 65.85 -26.26 -23.90
C PHE A 208 65.19 -25.45 -25.03
N GLU A 209 64.33 -24.49 -24.69
CA GLU A 209 63.78 -23.50 -25.63
C GLU A 209 64.85 -22.71 -26.42
N PRO A 210 65.98 -22.25 -25.84
CA PRO A 210 67.03 -21.58 -26.63
C PRO A 210 67.72 -22.50 -27.65
N PHE A 211 67.57 -23.83 -27.51
CA PHE A 211 68.12 -24.83 -28.42
C PHE A 211 67.09 -25.34 -29.44
N SER A 212 65.88 -24.75 -29.50
CA SER A 212 64.80 -25.18 -30.38
C SER A 212 64.42 -26.67 -30.25
N ALA A 213 64.75 -27.31 -29.12
CA ALA A 213 64.36 -28.68 -28.87
C ALA A 213 62.91 -28.70 -28.38
N GLN A 214 62.03 -29.34 -29.14
CA GLN A 214 60.61 -29.50 -28.79
C GLN A 214 60.35 -30.92 -28.27
N ILE A 215 59.60 -31.04 -27.18
CA ILE A 215 59.04 -32.33 -26.76
C ILE A 215 57.95 -32.70 -27.76
N GLN A 216 58.28 -33.53 -28.76
CA GLN A 216 57.26 -34.29 -29.47
C GLN A 216 56.84 -35.45 -28.59
N ILE A 217 55.70 -35.30 -27.92
CA ILE A 217 54.95 -36.45 -27.41
C ILE A 217 54.49 -37.19 -28.65
N THR A 218 55.21 -38.23 -29.07
CA THR A 218 54.75 -39.07 -30.17
C THR A 218 53.44 -39.71 -29.74
N ASP A 219 52.38 -39.55 -30.54
CA ASP A 219 51.09 -40.26 -30.42
C ASP A 219 51.21 -41.76 -30.71
N SER A 220 52.37 -42.36 -30.44
CA SER A 220 52.48 -43.81 -30.36
C SER A 220 51.60 -44.25 -29.19
N PRO A 221 50.77 -45.30 -29.36
CA PRO A 221 49.88 -45.74 -28.29
C PRO A 221 50.75 -46.15 -27.10
N SER A 222 50.79 -45.28 -26.10
CA SER A 222 51.49 -45.56 -24.85
C SER A 222 50.83 -46.80 -24.23
N VAL A 223 51.58 -47.57 -23.45
CA VAL A 223 51.03 -48.74 -22.74
C VAL A 223 49.76 -48.35 -21.95
N TYR A 224 49.71 -47.11 -21.46
CA TYR A 224 48.57 -46.52 -20.77
C TYR A 224 47.33 -46.29 -21.65
N SER A 225 47.48 -45.88 -22.92
CA SER A 225 46.32 -45.68 -23.79
C SER A 225 45.64 -47.01 -24.10
N ARG A 226 46.42 -48.06 -24.35
CA ARG A 226 45.89 -49.43 -24.54
C ARG A 226 45.20 -49.95 -23.29
N MET A 227 45.75 -49.65 -22.11
CA MET A 227 45.16 -50.08 -20.84
C MET A 227 43.85 -49.34 -20.55
N ASN A 228 43.77 -48.04 -20.84
CA ASN A 228 42.52 -47.27 -20.76
C ASN A 228 41.46 -47.78 -21.72
N ASP A 229 41.83 -48.18 -22.95
CA ASP A 229 40.89 -48.75 -23.90
C ASP A 229 40.31 -50.08 -23.41
N VAL A 230 41.14 -50.93 -22.78
CA VAL A 230 40.68 -52.19 -22.16
C VAL A 230 39.75 -51.91 -20.98
N VAL A 231 40.13 -51.00 -20.09
CA VAL A 231 39.30 -50.65 -18.92
C VAL A 231 37.96 -50.06 -19.34
N ASN A 232 37.94 -49.16 -20.34
CA ASN A 232 36.69 -48.59 -20.84
C ASN A 232 35.79 -49.64 -21.50
N LYS A 233 36.38 -50.62 -22.18
CA LYS A 233 35.65 -51.74 -22.77
C LYS A 233 35.05 -52.65 -21.70
N ASP A 234 35.77 -52.90 -20.61
CA ASP A 234 35.27 -53.68 -19.47
C ASP A 234 34.15 -52.95 -18.73
N ILE A 235 34.24 -51.62 -18.57
CA ILE A 235 33.17 -50.79 -18.00
C ILE A 235 31.90 -50.87 -18.87
N GLN A 236 32.02 -50.74 -20.19
CA GLN A 236 30.86 -50.89 -21.10
C GLN A 236 30.23 -52.29 -21.03
N ASN A 237 31.04 -53.33 -20.88
CA ASN A 237 30.53 -54.70 -20.72
C ASN A 237 29.79 -54.88 -19.39
N LEU A 238 30.20 -54.18 -18.33
CA LEU A 238 29.52 -54.20 -17.05
C LEU A 238 28.20 -53.42 -17.08
N GLU A 239 28.17 -52.24 -17.70
CA GLU A 239 26.95 -51.44 -17.86
C GLU A 239 25.89 -52.20 -18.68
N THR A 240 26.30 -52.85 -19.77
CA THR A 240 25.39 -53.66 -20.60
C THR A 240 24.97 -54.99 -19.97
N GLY A 241 25.70 -55.48 -18.97
CA GLY A 241 25.37 -56.67 -18.20
C GLY A 241 24.39 -56.42 -17.03
N ILE A 242 24.30 -55.18 -16.54
CA ILE A 242 23.40 -54.79 -15.44
C ILE A 242 21.97 -54.53 -15.94
N ASP A 243 21.79 -54.23 -17.23
CA ASP A 243 20.49 -53.98 -17.87
C ASP A 243 19.75 -55.25 -18.37
N LYS A 244 20.22 -56.46 -18.01
CA LYS A 244 19.54 -57.75 -18.29
C LYS A 244 19.10 -58.44 -17.00
#